data_AF-A0A8H9FVA7-F1
#
_entry.id   AF-A0A8H9FVA7-F1
#
_cell.length_a   1.000
_cell.length_b   1.000
_cell.length_c   1.000
_cell.angle_alpha   90.00
_cell.angle_beta   90.00
_cell.angle_gamma   90.00
#
_symmetry.space_group_name_H-M   'P 1'
#
loop_
_entity.id
_entity.type
_entity.pdbx_description
1 polymer ?
#
loop_
_entity_poly.entity_id
_entity_poly.type
_entity_poly.pdbx_seq_one_letter_code
_entity_poly.pdbx_strand_id
1 'polypeptide(L)'
;MSTWAPEHASRVLTAYKVLREAPTDASPADVLYRDWYAVRPPRSAPHDRWAAPVAGTARAAHAGSARWSQEDTEVVATGIAGIVVVATPTGRRALCRGEYVTTRGRPGFPPRTGDRVRVLDRPGSVIQEGWWRTWGGRWDPSSVPAGLVRVYLRPAAGEVGRLVRAVTSVLDADGLWMLKVAASAEQLDRPDAVVLYLAGPRRHRVRRAVVEALTGLTTGEPPALTARLGEGIGWAEDPGTGASFGEVRCAAVATAYARLAGEVVDAGAWLDLVADELRSTGVDPSAPHRGTRATESA
;
A
#
# COMPACT_ATOMS: atom_id res chain seq x y z
N MET A 1 34.99 4.97 -1.57
CA MET A 1 34.21 5.22 -0.33
C MET A 1 32.79 4.75 -0.60
N SER A 2 32.20 3.94 0.29
CA SER A 2 30.91 3.27 0.07
C SER A 2 29.82 4.27 -0.33
N THR A 3 29.17 4.04 -1.48
CA THR A 3 28.06 4.85 -1.96
C THR A 3 26.74 4.59 -1.22
N TRP A 4 26.74 3.67 -0.26
CA TRP A 4 25.55 3.27 0.48
C TRP A 4 25.44 3.98 1.82
N ALA A 5 24.22 4.40 2.17
CA ALA A 5 23.90 4.66 3.57
C ALA A 5 24.08 3.37 4.39
N PRO A 6 24.61 3.43 5.63
CA PRO A 6 24.89 2.23 6.44
C PRO A 6 23.69 1.29 6.61
N GLU A 7 22.48 1.85 6.79
CA GLU A 7 21.24 1.08 6.89
C GLU A 7 20.96 0.28 5.61
N HIS A 8 21.08 0.91 4.44
CA HIS A 8 20.84 0.24 3.17
C HIS A 8 21.91 -0.80 2.86
N ALA A 9 23.19 -0.53 3.17
CA ALA A 9 24.26 -1.52 3.05
C ALA A 9 23.95 -2.78 3.86
N SER A 10 23.52 -2.62 5.12
CA SER A 10 23.13 -3.75 5.97
C SER A 10 21.97 -4.57 5.38
N ARG A 11 20.95 -3.90 4.80
CA ARG A 11 19.83 -4.57 4.13
C ARG A 11 20.29 -5.35 2.90
N VAL A 12 21.18 -4.80 2.09
CA VAL A 12 21.72 -5.47 0.89
C VAL A 12 22.60 -6.67 1.25
N LEU A 13 23.40 -6.56 2.31
CA LEU A 13 24.18 -7.69 2.84
C LEU A 13 23.27 -8.80 3.40
N THR A 14 22.12 -8.44 3.96
CA THR A 14 21.12 -9.43 4.40
C THR A 14 20.50 -10.16 3.20
N ALA A 15 20.22 -9.44 2.11
CA ALA A 15 19.74 -10.02 0.85
C ALA A 15 20.71 -11.08 0.30
N TYR A 16 22.02 -10.83 0.39
CA TYR A 16 23.04 -11.79 -0.05
C TYR A 16 22.98 -13.10 0.72
N LYS A 17 22.83 -13.04 2.05
CA LYS A 17 22.70 -14.22 2.90
C LYS A 17 21.47 -15.04 2.51
N VAL A 18 20.33 -14.36 2.34
CA VAL A 18 19.07 -14.99 1.89
C VAL A 18 19.25 -15.73 0.56
N LEU A 19 19.93 -15.11 -0.41
CA LEU A 19 20.20 -15.74 -1.71
C LEU A 19 21.17 -16.92 -1.64
N ARG A 20 22.16 -16.86 -0.75
CA ARG A 20 23.15 -17.92 -0.54
C ARG A 20 22.56 -19.17 0.12
N GLU A 21 21.53 -18.98 0.93
CA GLU A 21 20.81 -20.05 1.63
C GLU A 21 19.62 -20.58 0.83
N ALA A 22 19.31 -19.95 -0.32
CA ALA A 22 18.18 -20.31 -1.16
C ALA A 22 18.39 -21.66 -1.87
N PRO A 23 17.30 -22.43 -2.10
CA PRO A 23 17.36 -23.60 -2.98
C PRO A 23 17.84 -23.24 -4.39
N THR A 24 18.64 -24.11 -5.01
CA THR A 24 19.25 -23.87 -6.33
C THR A 24 18.24 -23.75 -7.47
N ASP A 25 17.05 -24.33 -7.31
CA ASP A 25 15.96 -24.32 -8.28
C ASP A 25 14.97 -23.17 -8.07
N ALA A 26 15.11 -22.38 -7.01
CA ALA A 26 14.24 -21.26 -6.71
C ALA A 26 14.63 -20.00 -7.51
N SER A 27 13.62 -19.27 -8.00
CA SER A 27 13.80 -17.93 -8.60
C SER A 27 14.40 -16.96 -7.57
N PRO A 28 15.61 -16.40 -7.80
CA PRO A 28 16.25 -15.50 -6.83
C PRO A 28 15.41 -14.27 -6.48
N ALA A 29 14.69 -13.72 -7.47
CA ALA A 29 13.83 -12.55 -7.25
C ALA A 29 12.62 -12.90 -6.36
N ASP A 30 12.02 -14.07 -6.53
CA ASP A 30 10.87 -14.51 -5.73
C ASP A 30 11.29 -14.85 -4.29
N VAL A 31 12.48 -15.47 -4.14
CA VAL A 31 13.09 -15.71 -2.82
C VAL A 31 13.33 -14.39 -2.10
N LEU A 32 13.97 -13.42 -2.75
CA LEU A 32 14.17 -12.09 -2.18
C LEU A 32 12.84 -11.42 -1.81
N TYR A 33 11.83 -11.51 -2.67
CA TYR A 33 10.55 -10.89 -2.40
C TYR A 33 9.89 -11.50 -1.16
N ARG A 34 9.89 -12.83 -1.05
CA ARG A 34 9.25 -13.56 0.05
C ARG A 34 10.03 -13.47 1.37
N ASP A 35 11.35 -13.64 1.31
CA ASP A 35 12.18 -13.92 2.48
C ASP A 35 13.04 -12.72 2.92
N TRP A 36 13.14 -11.67 2.10
CA TRP A 36 13.87 -10.44 2.43
C TRP A 36 12.99 -9.19 2.42
N TYR A 37 12.20 -8.97 1.36
CA TYR A 37 11.41 -7.74 1.21
C TYR A 37 10.07 -7.79 1.98
N ALA A 38 9.24 -8.80 1.71
CA ALA A 38 7.94 -9.01 2.33
C ALA A 38 8.00 -10.05 3.47
N VAL A 39 9.17 -10.17 4.10
CA VAL A 39 9.43 -11.16 5.15
C VAL A 39 8.42 -11.03 6.29
N ARG A 40 7.81 -12.15 6.65
CA ARG A 40 6.92 -12.24 7.80
C ARG A 40 7.75 -12.64 9.01
N PRO A 41 7.85 -11.81 10.06
CA PRO A 41 8.52 -12.22 11.27
C PRO A 41 7.80 -13.44 11.87
N PRO A 42 8.53 -14.33 12.56
CA PRO A 42 7.90 -15.42 13.30
C PRO A 42 6.85 -14.87 14.24
N ARG A 43 5.64 -15.43 14.18
CA ARG A 43 4.57 -15.05 15.10
C ARG A 43 4.81 -15.63 16.48
N SER A 44 4.58 -14.81 17.49
CA SER A 44 4.55 -15.27 18.89
C SER A 44 3.23 -15.95 19.27
N ALA A 45 2.15 -15.75 18.50
CA ALA A 45 0.83 -16.34 18.78
C ALA A 45 0.05 -16.69 17.49
N PRO A 46 -0.79 -17.74 17.52
CA PRO A 46 -1.68 -18.07 16.41
C PRO A 46 -2.77 -17.01 16.22
N HIS A 47 -3.39 -16.99 15.04
CA HIS A 47 -4.54 -16.14 14.79
C HIS A 47 -5.75 -16.56 15.61
N ASP A 48 -6.43 -15.57 16.17
CA ASP A 48 -7.77 -15.77 16.69
C ASP A 48 -8.71 -16.05 15.52
N ARG A 49 -9.29 -17.27 15.50
CA ARG A 49 -10.30 -17.68 14.53
C ARG A 49 -11.56 -16.82 14.55
N TRP A 50 -11.77 -16.06 15.62
CA TRP A 50 -12.88 -15.14 15.80
C TRP A 50 -12.53 -13.68 15.52
N ALA A 51 -11.29 -13.41 15.09
CA ALA A 51 -10.90 -12.07 14.68
C ALA A 51 -11.80 -11.57 13.55
N ALA A 52 -12.19 -10.30 13.63
CA ALA A 52 -12.97 -9.67 12.59
C ALA A 52 -12.22 -9.72 11.24
N PRO A 53 -12.90 -9.98 10.11
CA PRO A 53 -12.26 -9.96 8.80
C PRO A 53 -11.58 -8.61 8.55
N VAL A 54 -10.31 -8.63 8.13
CA VAL A 54 -9.50 -7.40 8.00
C VAL A 54 -10.13 -6.41 7.03
N ALA A 55 -10.60 -6.88 5.86
CA ALA A 55 -11.26 -6.01 4.89
C ALA A 55 -12.56 -5.38 5.43
N GLY A 56 -13.33 -6.10 6.24
CA GLY A 56 -14.52 -5.58 6.92
C GLY A 56 -14.14 -4.53 7.96
N THR A 57 -13.09 -4.79 8.73
CA THR A 57 -12.53 -3.86 9.73
C THR A 57 -12.04 -2.56 9.07
N ALA A 58 -11.24 -2.65 8.00
CA ALA A 58 -10.75 -1.50 7.25
C ALA A 58 -11.91 -0.68 6.64
N ARG A 59 -12.91 -1.37 6.05
CA ARG A 59 -14.13 -0.74 5.53
C ARG A 59 -14.89 0.03 6.61
N ALA A 60 -15.14 -0.59 7.76
CA ALA A 60 -15.88 0.03 8.86
C ALA A 60 -15.10 1.19 9.51
N ALA A 61 -13.77 1.08 9.60
CA ALA A 61 -12.94 2.06 10.28
C ALA A 61 -12.66 3.33 9.46
N HIS A 62 -12.79 3.28 8.13
CA HIS A 62 -12.60 4.44 7.26
C HIS A 62 -13.36 5.68 7.78
N ALA A 63 -12.72 6.86 7.79
CA ALA A 63 -13.29 8.07 8.40
C ALA A 63 -14.69 8.45 7.84
N GLY A 64 -14.87 8.34 6.52
CA GLY A 64 -16.16 8.53 5.84
C GLY A 64 -17.24 7.49 6.15
N SER A 65 -16.95 6.40 6.86
CA SER A 65 -17.95 5.37 7.24
C SER A 65 -18.88 5.82 8.36
N ALA A 66 -18.55 6.91 9.06
CA ALA A 66 -19.36 7.44 10.16
C ALA A 66 -20.26 8.63 9.74
N ARG A 67 -20.26 9.00 8.46
CA ARG A 67 -20.98 10.17 7.95
C ARG A 67 -21.86 9.78 6.77
N TRP A 68 -23.08 10.29 6.78
CA TRP A 68 -23.96 10.26 5.61
C TRP A 68 -23.65 11.46 4.70
N SER A 69 -23.83 11.27 3.39
CA SER A 69 -23.84 12.36 2.42
C SER A 69 -24.90 13.38 2.82
N GLN A 70 -24.59 14.67 2.59
CA GLN A 70 -25.54 15.75 2.84
C GLN A 70 -26.68 15.74 1.81
N GLU A 71 -26.35 15.31 0.58
CA GLU A 71 -27.28 15.27 -0.53
C GLU A 71 -27.77 13.86 -0.82
N ASP A 72 -29.00 13.82 -1.31
CA ASP A 72 -29.67 12.62 -1.78
C ASP A 72 -29.18 12.28 -3.19
N THR A 73 -28.77 11.04 -3.40
CA THR A 73 -28.29 10.53 -4.68
C THR A 73 -29.31 9.60 -5.32
N GLU A 74 -29.45 9.67 -6.65
CA GLU A 74 -30.32 8.77 -7.40
C GLU A 74 -29.72 7.39 -7.57
N VAL A 75 -30.54 6.37 -7.32
CA VAL A 75 -30.24 4.98 -7.70
C VAL A 75 -30.38 4.85 -9.21
N VAL A 76 -29.30 4.55 -9.91
CA VAL A 76 -29.28 4.38 -11.37
C VAL A 76 -29.36 2.92 -11.80
N ALA A 77 -28.97 1.98 -10.93
CA ALA A 77 -29.16 0.56 -11.15
C ALA A 77 -29.28 -0.19 -9.81
N THR A 78 -29.80 -1.40 -9.88
CA THR A 78 -29.85 -2.33 -8.75
C THR A 78 -29.17 -3.63 -9.15
N GLY A 79 -28.52 -4.27 -8.19
CA GLY A 79 -27.81 -5.53 -8.37
C GLY A 79 -28.34 -6.62 -7.45
N ILE A 80 -27.66 -7.77 -7.49
CA ILE A 80 -27.94 -8.89 -6.59
C ILE A 80 -27.69 -8.49 -5.13
N ALA A 81 -28.30 -9.23 -4.20
CA ALA A 81 -28.12 -9.07 -2.75
C ALA A 81 -28.40 -7.64 -2.21
N GLY A 82 -29.24 -6.86 -2.90
CA GLY A 82 -29.60 -5.51 -2.48
C GLY A 82 -28.49 -4.48 -2.69
N ILE A 83 -27.54 -4.76 -3.58
CA ILE A 83 -26.60 -3.78 -4.08
C ILE A 83 -27.36 -2.71 -4.86
N VAL A 84 -27.04 -1.45 -4.61
CA VAL A 84 -27.52 -0.32 -5.44
C VAL A 84 -26.34 0.37 -6.09
N VAL A 85 -26.53 0.85 -7.31
CA VAL A 85 -25.56 1.68 -8.00
C VAL A 85 -26.11 3.09 -8.02
N VAL A 86 -25.31 4.04 -7.54
CA VAL A 86 -25.66 5.46 -7.51
C VAL A 86 -24.74 6.26 -8.43
N ALA A 87 -25.25 7.35 -9.00
CA ALA A 87 -24.45 8.31 -9.75
C ALA A 87 -23.87 9.37 -8.80
N THR A 88 -22.55 9.45 -8.72
CA THR A 88 -21.81 10.44 -7.93
C THR A 88 -21.17 11.48 -8.85
N PRO A 89 -20.75 12.65 -8.34
CA PRO A 89 -20.01 13.64 -9.14
C PRO A 89 -18.73 13.06 -9.79
N THR A 90 -18.14 12.03 -9.19
CA THR A 90 -16.90 11.38 -9.63
C THR A 90 -17.11 10.08 -10.40
N GLY A 91 -18.35 9.73 -10.76
CA GLY A 91 -18.66 8.50 -11.52
C GLY A 91 -19.76 7.67 -10.87
N ARG A 92 -19.66 6.34 -10.93
CA ARG A 92 -20.67 5.44 -10.36
C ARG A 92 -20.11 4.68 -9.17
N ARG A 93 -20.96 4.43 -8.18
CA ARG A 93 -20.58 3.66 -6.98
C ARG A 93 -21.61 2.59 -6.69
N ALA A 94 -21.13 1.35 -6.54
CA ALA A 94 -21.92 0.25 -6.00
C ALA A 94 -21.88 0.27 -4.47
N LEU A 95 -23.04 0.12 -3.84
CA LEU A 95 -23.23 0.21 -2.40
C LEU A 95 -23.93 -1.03 -1.88
N CYS A 96 -23.37 -1.60 -0.81
CA CYS A 96 -24.00 -2.68 -0.06
C CYS A 96 -25.11 -2.16 0.85
N ARG A 97 -25.98 -3.06 1.30
CA ARG A 97 -26.89 -2.76 2.42
C ARG A 97 -26.09 -2.27 3.63
N GLY A 98 -26.62 -1.25 4.31
CA GLY A 98 -25.94 -0.56 5.39
C GLY A 98 -25.07 0.63 4.93
N GLU A 99 -24.83 0.79 3.63
CA GLU A 99 -24.09 1.93 3.08
C GLU A 99 -24.99 3.00 2.44
N TYR A 100 -26.30 2.77 2.46
CA TYR A 100 -27.31 3.68 1.99
C TYR A 100 -28.56 3.62 2.86
N VAL A 101 -29.34 4.70 2.84
CA VAL A 101 -30.70 4.77 3.40
C VAL A 101 -31.62 5.43 2.38
N THR A 102 -32.76 4.80 2.08
CA THR A 102 -33.76 5.37 1.16
C THR A 102 -34.43 6.57 1.81
N THR A 103 -34.33 7.72 1.17
CA THR A 103 -34.90 8.99 1.65
C THR A 103 -36.15 9.38 0.87
N ARG A 104 -36.24 9.04 -0.42
CA ARG A 104 -37.41 9.30 -1.27
C ARG A 104 -37.69 8.12 -2.19
N GLY A 105 -38.96 7.90 -2.46
CA GLY A 105 -39.46 6.76 -3.22
C GLY A 105 -40.12 5.78 -2.27
N ARG A 106 -39.42 4.69 -1.91
CA ARG A 106 -39.99 3.60 -1.10
C ARG A 106 -39.16 3.29 0.15
N PRO A 107 -39.19 4.16 1.19
CA PRO A 107 -38.51 3.90 2.47
C PRO A 107 -38.96 2.57 3.08
N GLY A 108 -38.02 1.82 3.66
CA GLY A 108 -38.27 0.49 4.24
C GLY A 108 -38.31 -0.67 3.24
N PHE A 109 -38.36 -0.39 1.93
CA PHE A 109 -38.29 -1.41 0.88
C PHE A 109 -36.94 -1.38 0.14
N PRO A 110 -36.54 -2.48 -0.52
CA PRO A 110 -35.38 -2.47 -1.41
C PRO A 110 -35.51 -1.37 -2.48
N PRO A 111 -34.48 -0.50 -2.66
CA PRO A 111 -34.52 0.56 -3.67
C PRO A 111 -34.66 0.01 -5.09
N ARG A 112 -35.16 0.87 -5.99
CA ARG A 112 -35.25 0.65 -7.45
C ARG A 112 -34.58 1.83 -8.13
N THR A 113 -34.26 1.67 -9.41
CA THR A 113 -33.85 2.78 -10.27
C THR A 113 -34.84 3.94 -10.15
N GLY A 114 -34.33 5.15 -9.94
CA GLY A 114 -35.09 6.38 -9.73
C GLY A 114 -35.38 6.73 -8.26
N ASP A 115 -35.25 5.78 -7.32
CA ASP A 115 -35.35 6.10 -5.89
C ASP A 115 -34.16 6.98 -5.47
N ARG A 116 -34.34 7.76 -4.39
CA ARG A 116 -33.27 8.58 -3.81
C ARG A 116 -32.79 7.97 -2.49
N VAL A 117 -31.48 7.96 -2.32
CA VAL A 117 -30.81 7.45 -1.12
C VAL A 117 -29.79 8.47 -0.61
N ARG A 118 -29.59 8.52 0.70
CA ARG A 118 -28.33 9.04 1.27
C ARG A 118 -27.35 7.91 1.38
N VAL A 119 -26.07 8.19 1.18
CA VAL A 119 -25.02 7.17 1.12
C VAL A 119 -23.93 7.50 2.12
N LEU A 120 -23.17 6.51 2.59
CA LEU A 120 -22.00 6.81 3.43
C LEU A 120 -20.97 7.63 2.62
N ASP A 121 -20.43 8.68 3.24
CA ASP A 121 -19.44 9.63 2.69
C ASP A 121 -18.03 9.02 2.54
N ARG A 122 -17.95 7.70 2.57
CA ARG A 122 -16.76 6.93 2.22
C ARG A 122 -16.66 6.83 0.70
N PRO A 123 -15.45 6.81 0.10
CA PRO A 123 -15.32 6.45 -1.30
C PRO A 123 -15.70 4.98 -1.61
N GLY A 124 -15.56 4.61 -2.89
CA GLY A 124 -15.62 3.21 -3.30
C GLY A 124 -14.52 2.37 -2.65
N SER A 125 -14.76 1.06 -2.52
CA SER A 125 -13.71 0.11 -2.16
C SER A 125 -13.93 -1.23 -2.84
N VAL A 126 -12.85 -1.93 -3.14
CA VAL A 126 -12.88 -3.28 -3.72
C VAL A 126 -11.93 -4.18 -2.94
N ILE A 127 -12.23 -5.49 -2.93
CA ILE A 127 -11.26 -6.51 -2.54
C ILE A 127 -10.79 -7.17 -3.85
N GLN A 128 -9.50 -7.07 -4.15
CA GLN A 128 -8.90 -7.64 -5.35
C GLN A 128 -7.52 -8.19 -5.03
N GLU A 129 -7.23 -9.42 -5.46
CA GLU A 129 -5.92 -10.07 -5.28
C GLU A 129 -5.46 -10.12 -3.81
N GLY A 130 -6.39 -10.30 -2.86
CA GLY A 130 -6.07 -10.30 -1.43
C GLY A 130 -5.82 -8.91 -0.84
N TRP A 131 -6.20 -7.83 -1.52
CA TRP A 131 -6.08 -6.46 -1.01
C TRP A 131 -7.45 -5.78 -0.94
N TRP A 132 -7.78 -5.23 0.23
CA TRP A 132 -8.79 -4.20 0.31
C TRP A 132 -8.20 -2.88 -0.18
N ARG A 133 -8.87 -2.24 -1.14
CA ARG A 133 -8.43 -0.99 -1.76
C ARG A 133 -9.52 0.05 -1.65
N THR A 134 -9.16 1.28 -1.32
CA THR A 134 -10.02 2.46 -1.38
C THR A 134 -9.21 3.66 -1.86
N TRP A 135 -9.85 4.70 -2.37
CA TRP A 135 -9.19 5.81 -3.02
C TRP A 135 -10.03 7.08 -2.93
N GLY A 136 -9.41 8.24 -3.06
CA GLY A 136 -10.10 9.54 -3.04
C GLY A 136 -9.75 10.42 -4.23
N GLY A 137 -10.41 11.57 -4.29
CA GLY A 137 -10.34 12.47 -5.43
C GLY A 137 -10.77 11.81 -6.73
N ARG A 138 -10.09 12.15 -7.82
CA ARG A 138 -10.31 11.55 -9.16
C ARG A 138 -9.36 10.40 -9.44
N TRP A 139 -9.00 9.63 -8.40
CA TRP A 139 -8.14 8.47 -8.61
C TRP A 139 -8.84 7.46 -9.54
N ASP A 140 -8.19 7.16 -10.66
CA ASP A 140 -8.64 6.15 -11.61
C ASP A 140 -7.89 4.84 -11.34
N PRO A 141 -8.55 3.75 -10.90
CA PRO A 141 -7.90 2.47 -10.67
C PRO A 141 -7.25 1.86 -11.93
N SER A 142 -7.65 2.31 -13.13
CA SER A 142 -7.11 1.83 -14.41
C SER A 142 -5.89 2.61 -14.90
N SER A 143 -5.56 3.73 -14.26
CA SER A 143 -4.45 4.60 -14.65
C SER A 143 -3.59 4.99 -13.43
N VAL A 144 -2.28 4.77 -13.53
CA VAL A 144 -1.34 5.13 -12.45
C VAL A 144 -0.89 6.58 -12.65
N PRO A 145 -1.14 7.50 -11.69
CA PRO A 145 -0.67 8.88 -11.80
C PRO A 145 0.86 8.96 -11.83
N ALA A 146 1.41 9.91 -12.59
CA ALA A 146 2.83 10.22 -12.57
C ALA A 146 3.27 10.84 -11.23
N GLY A 147 4.56 10.69 -10.89
CA GLY A 147 5.14 11.30 -9.68
C GLY A 147 4.58 10.74 -8.37
N LEU A 148 4.18 9.47 -8.39
CA LEU A 148 3.54 8.80 -7.27
C LEU A 148 4.55 8.47 -6.17
N VAL A 149 4.14 8.71 -4.92
CA VAL A 149 4.89 8.29 -3.73
C VAL A 149 4.12 7.18 -3.02
N ARG A 150 4.84 6.16 -2.56
CA ARG A 150 4.30 5.07 -1.73
C ARG A 150 4.78 5.25 -0.30
N VAL A 151 3.84 5.18 0.63
CA VAL A 151 4.11 5.15 2.08
C VAL A 151 3.72 3.76 2.58
N TYR A 152 4.69 3.02 3.09
CA TYR A 152 4.52 1.68 3.64
C TYR A 152 4.26 1.81 5.13
N LEU A 153 3.17 1.20 5.58
CA LEU A 153 2.70 1.25 6.95
C LEU A 153 2.63 -0.18 7.46
N ARG A 154 3.40 -0.49 8.50
CA ARG A 154 3.34 -1.76 9.20
C ARG A 154 2.48 -1.61 10.45
N PRO A 155 1.19 -1.99 10.42
CA PRO A 155 0.31 -1.84 11.57
C PRO A 155 0.85 -2.64 12.75
N ALA A 156 0.75 -2.08 13.95
CA ALA A 156 0.87 -2.87 15.17
C ALA A 156 -0.27 -3.90 15.23
N ALA A 157 -0.04 -5.01 15.94
CA ALA A 157 -1.02 -6.09 16.03
C ALA A 157 -2.36 -5.57 16.57
N GLY A 158 -3.45 -5.82 15.84
CA GLY A 158 -4.80 -5.35 16.20
C GLY A 158 -5.10 -3.88 15.85
N GLU A 159 -4.11 -3.08 15.43
CA GLU A 159 -4.29 -1.63 15.23
C GLU A 159 -4.73 -1.25 13.81
N VAL A 160 -4.93 -2.21 12.90
CA VAL A 160 -5.27 -1.94 11.48
C VAL A 160 -6.51 -1.04 11.32
N GLY A 161 -7.53 -1.21 12.15
CA GLY A 161 -8.72 -0.36 12.12
C GLY A 161 -8.41 1.08 12.50
N ARG A 162 -7.72 1.29 13.63
CA ARG A 162 -7.33 2.64 14.08
C ARG A 162 -6.38 3.30 13.09
N LEU A 163 -5.44 2.54 12.52
CA LEU A 163 -4.55 3.00 11.46
C LEU A 163 -5.34 3.49 10.24
N VAL A 164 -6.28 2.69 9.72
CA VAL A 164 -7.10 3.09 8.56
C VAL A 164 -7.90 4.35 8.86
N ARG A 165 -8.49 4.46 10.05
CA ARG A 165 -9.19 5.67 10.48
C ARG A 165 -8.27 6.89 10.53
N ALA A 166 -7.10 6.77 11.15
CA ALA A 166 -6.14 7.85 11.29
C ALA A 166 -5.65 8.35 9.93
N VAL A 167 -5.24 7.43 9.04
CA VAL A 167 -4.84 7.75 7.67
C VAL A 167 -5.98 8.46 6.94
N THR A 168 -7.15 7.85 6.86
CA THR A 168 -8.27 8.39 6.05
C THR A 168 -8.88 9.67 6.62
N SER A 169 -8.60 10.02 7.88
CA SER A 169 -9.02 11.29 8.47
C SER A 169 -8.15 12.48 8.06
N VAL A 170 -6.88 12.23 7.68
CA VAL A 170 -5.95 13.29 7.24
C VAL A 170 -5.85 13.39 5.72
N LEU A 171 -6.45 12.45 4.99
CA LEU A 171 -6.50 12.48 3.54
C LEU A 171 -7.52 13.53 3.08
N ASP A 172 -7.08 14.37 2.15
CA ASP A 172 -7.92 15.35 1.49
C ASP A 172 -8.93 14.66 0.57
N ALA A 173 -10.19 15.11 0.58
CA ALA A 173 -11.24 14.60 -0.30
C ALA A 173 -10.89 14.82 -1.78
N ASP A 174 -10.21 15.94 -2.08
CA ASP A 174 -9.77 16.30 -3.44
C ASP A 174 -8.38 15.75 -3.79
N GLY A 175 -7.69 15.13 -2.83
CA GLY A 175 -6.37 14.56 -3.04
C GLY A 175 -6.39 13.31 -3.90
N LEU A 176 -5.38 13.13 -4.76
CA LEU A 176 -5.16 11.88 -5.49
C LEU A 176 -4.42 10.88 -4.61
N TRP A 177 -5.17 9.93 -4.05
CA TRP A 177 -4.61 8.88 -3.21
C TRP A 177 -5.33 7.54 -3.38
N MET A 178 -4.59 6.45 -3.10
CA MET A 178 -5.13 5.10 -2.93
C MET A 178 -4.54 4.48 -1.66
N LEU A 179 -5.37 3.84 -0.85
CA LEU A 179 -4.94 3.03 0.28
C LEU A 179 -5.18 1.55 -0.04
N LYS A 180 -4.12 0.73 0.08
CA LYS A 180 -4.19 -0.73 0.03
C LYS A 180 -3.95 -1.29 1.43
N VAL A 181 -4.78 -2.23 1.85
CA VAL A 181 -4.65 -2.97 3.11
C VAL A 181 -4.76 -4.44 2.76
N ALA A 182 -3.86 -5.26 3.28
CA ALA A 182 -3.96 -6.71 3.11
C ALA A 182 -5.30 -7.22 3.64
N ALA A 183 -5.97 -8.12 2.91
CA ALA A 183 -7.33 -8.52 3.21
C ALA A 183 -7.43 -9.65 4.26
N SER A 184 -6.30 -10.29 4.58
CA SER A 184 -6.23 -11.37 5.58
C SER A 184 -5.29 -11.00 6.72
N ALA A 185 -5.54 -11.59 7.90
CA ALA A 185 -4.74 -11.32 9.08
C ALA A 185 -3.31 -11.86 8.92
N GLU A 186 -3.11 -12.94 8.16
CA GLU A 186 -1.80 -13.55 7.90
C GLU A 186 -0.88 -12.63 7.10
N GLN A 187 -1.48 -11.82 6.24
CA GLN A 187 -0.76 -10.88 5.40
C GLN A 187 -0.44 -9.57 6.14
N LEU A 188 -1.11 -9.27 7.26
CA LEU A 188 -0.86 -8.04 8.03
C LEU A 188 0.52 -7.99 8.71
N ASP A 189 1.18 -9.14 8.85
CA ASP A 189 2.52 -9.20 9.44
C ASP A 189 3.62 -8.72 8.50
N ARG A 190 3.32 -8.63 7.20
CA ARG A 190 4.29 -8.18 6.20
C ARG A 190 4.62 -6.70 6.42
N PRO A 191 5.86 -6.27 6.18
CA PRO A 191 6.22 -4.85 6.29
C PRO A 191 5.53 -3.97 5.24
N ASP A 192 5.00 -4.56 4.16
CA ASP A 192 4.21 -3.90 3.12
C ASP A 192 2.71 -4.21 3.19
N ALA A 193 2.21 -4.65 4.36
CA ALA A 193 0.81 -5.00 4.58
C ALA A 193 -0.19 -3.86 4.35
N VAL A 194 0.25 -2.62 4.52
CA VAL A 194 -0.56 -1.43 4.22
C VAL A 194 0.29 -0.47 3.41
N VAL A 195 -0.26 0.00 2.28
CA VAL A 195 0.45 0.92 1.38
C VAL A 195 -0.47 2.06 0.99
N LEU A 196 -0.04 3.28 1.29
CA LEU A 196 -0.69 4.51 0.88
C LEU A 196 0.05 5.11 -0.33
N TYR A 197 -0.67 5.27 -1.42
CA TYR A 197 -0.23 5.89 -2.65
C TYR A 197 -0.68 7.36 -2.64
N LEU A 198 0.25 8.28 -2.86
CA LEU A 198 0.01 9.73 -2.86
C LEU A 198 0.55 10.37 -4.14
N ALA A 199 -0.30 11.08 -4.87
CA ALA A 199 0.07 11.83 -6.07
C ALA A 199 -0.27 13.33 -5.94
N GLY A 200 0.22 14.12 -6.89
CA GLY A 200 -0.09 15.54 -7.00
C GLY A 200 0.77 16.44 -6.08
N PRO A 201 0.51 17.77 -6.09
CA PRO A 201 1.40 18.76 -5.47
C PRO A 201 1.40 18.69 -3.94
N ARG A 202 0.33 18.19 -3.32
CA ARG A 202 0.21 18.12 -1.84
C ARG A 202 0.81 16.85 -1.24
N ARG A 203 1.31 15.90 -2.05
CA ARG A 203 1.75 14.56 -1.60
C ARG A 203 2.74 14.59 -0.44
N HIS A 204 3.70 15.51 -0.44
CA HIS A 204 4.70 15.61 0.63
C HIS A 204 4.13 16.15 1.95
N ARG A 205 3.21 17.12 1.87
CA ARG A 205 2.48 17.63 3.05
C ARG A 205 1.58 16.54 3.64
N VAL A 206 0.82 15.85 2.80
CA VAL A 206 -0.07 14.76 3.23
C VAL A 206 0.73 13.61 3.85
N ARG A 207 1.86 13.21 3.25
CA ARG A 207 2.77 12.21 3.83
C ARG A 207 3.21 12.58 5.24
N ARG A 208 3.58 13.84 5.48
CA ARG A 208 3.98 14.31 6.82
C ARG A 208 2.83 14.21 7.83
N ALA A 209 1.64 14.66 7.44
CA ALA A 209 0.44 14.56 8.29
C ALA A 209 0.07 13.10 8.61
N VAL A 210 0.24 12.18 7.65
CA VAL A 210 0.04 10.74 7.86
C VAL A 210 1.04 10.19 8.88
N VAL A 211 2.32 10.53 8.77
CA VAL A 211 3.34 10.06 9.74
C VAL A 211 2.98 10.51 11.16
N GLU A 212 2.59 11.78 11.34
CA GLU A 212 2.21 12.34 12.62
C GLU A 212 0.98 11.62 13.22
N ALA A 213 -0.05 11.38 12.39
CA ALA A 213 -1.29 10.71 12.81
C ALA A 213 -1.11 9.23 13.17
N LEU A 214 0.03 8.62 12.85
CA LEU A 214 0.30 7.19 13.06
C LEU A 214 1.17 6.89 14.28
N THR A 215 1.52 7.91 15.06
CA THR A 215 2.29 7.73 16.30
C THR A 215 1.65 6.66 17.20
N GLY A 216 2.38 5.58 17.47
CA GLY A 216 1.93 4.46 18.31
C GLY A 216 1.00 3.43 17.63
N LEU A 217 0.69 3.58 16.34
CA LEU A 217 -0.17 2.64 15.58
C LEU A 217 0.61 1.70 14.65
N THR A 218 1.91 1.96 14.48
CA THR A 218 2.83 1.19 13.64
C THR A 218 4.00 0.70 14.46
N THR A 219 4.62 -0.41 14.05
CA THR A 219 5.78 -0.96 14.75
C THR A 219 6.77 -1.65 13.82
N GLY A 220 8.01 -1.78 14.28
CA GLY A 220 9.08 -2.51 13.62
C GLY A 220 9.77 -1.75 12.49
N GLU A 221 10.27 -2.52 11.53
CA GLU A 221 11.03 -2.01 10.39
C GLU A 221 10.16 -1.94 9.12
N PRO A 222 10.29 -0.87 8.31
CA PRO A 222 9.63 -0.79 7.01
C PRO A 222 10.29 -1.74 5.98
N PRO A 223 9.71 -1.90 4.77
CA PRO A 223 10.30 -2.74 3.74
C PRO A 223 11.72 -2.33 3.37
N ALA A 224 12.54 -3.30 2.98
CA ALA A 224 13.93 -3.06 2.62
C ALA A 224 14.06 -2.00 1.51
N LEU A 225 15.11 -1.17 1.62
CA LEU A 225 15.44 -0.08 0.68
C LEU A 225 14.40 1.06 0.57
N THR A 226 13.41 1.09 1.46
CA THR A 226 12.58 2.30 1.67
C THR A 226 13.32 3.27 2.59
N ALA A 227 13.02 4.57 2.49
CA ALA A 227 13.51 5.55 3.47
C ALA A 227 12.61 5.53 4.70
N ARG A 228 13.21 5.43 5.89
CA ARG A 228 12.48 5.44 7.15
C ARG A 228 11.89 6.82 7.45
N LEU A 229 10.62 6.84 7.86
CA LEU A 229 9.94 8.05 8.37
C LEU A 229 9.59 7.94 9.86
N GLY A 230 9.55 6.72 10.39
CA GLY A 230 9.23 6.43 11.78
C GLY A 230 9.27 4.93 12.04
N GLU A 231 8.85 4.52 13.24
CA GLU A 231 8.70 3.10 13.56
C GLU A 231 7.60 2.46 12.69
N GLY A 232 7.92 1.40 11.96
CA GLY A 232 7.00 0.74 11.04
C GLY A 232 6.55 1.58 9.84
N ILE A 233 7.16 2.75 9.58
CA ILE A 233 6.80 3.65 8.49
C ILE A 233 8.00 3.89 7.58
N GLY A 234 7.83 3.55 6.31
CA GLY A 234 8.80 3.80 5.25
C GLY A 234 8.16 4.48 4.05
N TRP A 235 8.97 5.04 3.17
CA TRP A 235 8.48 5.56 1.89
C TRP A 235 9.45 5.30 0.74
N ALA A 236 8.89 5.30 -0.46
CA ALA A 236 9.64 5.27 -1.71
C ALA A 236 8.86 5.97 -2.83
N GLU A 237 9.59 6.39 -3.86
CA GLU A 237 9.01 6.78 -5.15
C GLU A 237 8.51 5.55 -5.89
N ASP A 238 7.39 5.71 -6.59
CA ASP A 238 6.88 4.68 -7.48
C ASP A 238 7.83 4.49 -8.67
N PRO A 239 8.18 3.25 -9.05
CA PRO A 239 9.02 3.02 -10.24
C PRO A 239 8.41 3.52 -11.56
N GLY A 240 7.09 3.72 -11.62
CA GLY A 240 6.38 4.15 -12.83
C GLY A 240 6.18 3.05 -13.89
N THR A 241 6.57 1.81 -13.58
CA THR A 241 6.53 0.67 -14.53
C THR A 241 5.28 -0.20 -14.38
N GLY A 242 4.40 0.11 -13.42
CA GLY A 242 3.27 -0.75 -13.02
C GLY A 242 3.65 -1.89 -12.06
N ALA A 243 4.95 -2.25 -11.98
CA ALA A 243 5.45 -3.20 -10.99
C ALA A 243 5.41 -2.60 -9.57
N SER A 244 5.44 -3.48 -8.57
CA SER A 244 5.66 -3.07 -7.19
C SER A 244 7.11 -2.61 -6.97
N PHE A 245 7.32 -1.71 -6.01
CA PHE A 245 8.66 -1.30 -5.60
C PHE A 245 9.52 -2.50 -5.19
N GLY A 246 8.95 -3.43 -4.42
CA GLY A 246 9.63 -4.64 -3.97
C GLY A 246 10.07 -5.51 -5.14
N GLU A 247 9.22 -5.73 -6.14
CA GLU A 247 9.59 -6.48 -7.36
C GLU A 247 10.76 -5.83 -8.09
N VAL A 248 10.73 -4.51 -8.30
CA VAL A 248 11.83 -3.80 -8.99
C VAL A 248 13.13 -3.91 -8.21
N ARG A 249 13.10 -3.75 -6.88
CA ARG A 249 14.31 -3.85 -6.04
C ARG A 249 14.83 -5.28 -5.95
N CYS A 250 13.96 -6.27 -5.79
CA CYS A 250 14.36 -7.67 -5.74
C CYS A 250 14.93 -8.14 -7.08
N ALA A 251 14.35 -7.69 -8.21
CA ALA A 251 14.88 -7.99 -9.54
C ALA A 251 16.30 -7.44 -9.73
N ALA A 252 16.57 -6.19 -9.33
CA ALA A 252 17.91 -5.61 -9.41
C ALA A 252 18.94 -6.39 -8.58
N VAL A 253 18.60 -6.73 -7.33
CA VAL A 253 19.51 -7.52 -6.48
C VAL A 253 19.71 -8.93 -7.03
N ALA A 254 18.65 -9.57 -7.56
CA ALA A 254 18.74 -10.89 -8.20
C ALA A 254 19.63 -10.87 -9.46
N THR A 255 19.53 -9.84 -10.30
CA THR A 255 20.39 -9.67 -11.48
C THR A 255 21.86 -9.51 -11.07
N ALA A 256 22.15 -8.72 -10.04
CA ALA A 256 23.51 -8.60 -9.51
C ALA A 256 24.04 -9.95 -8.99
N TYR A 257 23.20 -10.73 -8.30
CA TYR A 257 23.57 -12.07 -7.81
C TYR A 257 23.88 -13.05 -8.94
N ALA A 258 23.11 -13.04 -10.03
CA ALA A 258 23.33 -13.92 -11.18
C ALA A 258 24.71 -13.71 -11.82
N ARG A 259 25.27 -12.48 -11.77
CA ARG A 259 26.60 -12.17 -12.30
C ARG A 259 27.75 -12.84 -11.54
N LEU A 260 27.51 -13.30 -10.31
CA LEU A 260 28.53 -14.01 -9.54
C LEU A 260 28.82 -15.41 -10.09
N ALA A 261 27.91 -16.00 -10.87
CA ALA A 261 28.08 -17.35 -11.42
C ALA A 261 28.48 -18.42 -10.38
N GLY A 262 28.05 -18.25 -9.11
CA GLY A 262 28.36 -19.13 -7.99
C GLY A 262 29.57 -18.73 -7.15
N GLU A 263 30.33 -17.72 -7.58
CA GLU A 263 31.47 -17.19 -6.82
C GLU A 263 31.05 -16.55 -5.49
N VAL A 264 31.91 -16.70 -4.49
CA VAL A 264 31.76 -16.04 -3.19
C VAL A 264 32.59 -14.77 -3.22
N VAL A 265 31.93 -13.64 -2.98
CA VAL A 265 32.57 -12.33 -2.94
C VAL A 265 32.50 -11.74 -1.54
N ASP A 266 33.41 -10.81 -1.23
CA ASP A 266 33.35 -10.08 0.02
C ASP A 266 32.19 -9.05 0.04
N ALA A 267 31.97 -8.46 1.21
CA ALA A 267 30.89 -7.49 1.42
C ALA A 267 31.02 -6.25 0.53
N GLY A 268 32.23 -5.77 0.26
CA GLY A 268 32.47 -4.59 -0.57
C GLY A 268 32.12 -4.86 -2.03
N ALA A 269 32.66 -5.95 -2.58
CA ALA A 269 32.37 -6.39 -3.94
C ALA A 269 30.88 -6.65 -4.17
N TRP A 270 30.18 -7.26 -3.21
CA TRP A 270 28.72 -7.44 -3.30
C TRP A 270 27.96 -6.10 -3.34
N LEU A 271 28.32 -5.16 -2.47
CA LEU A 271 27.69 -3.84 -2.43
C LEU A 271 27.91 -3.05 -3.72
N ASP A 272 29.09 -3.17 -4.32
CA ASP A 272 29.42 -2.51 -5.59
C ASP A 272 28.64 -3.12 -6.75
N LEU A 273 28.52 -4.46 -6.82
CA LEU A 273 27.72 -5.15 -7.84
C LEU A 273 26.24 -4.75 -7.81
N VAL A 274 25.65 -4.69 -6.61
CA VAL A 274 24.25 -4.25 -6.46
C VAL A 274 24.11 -2.77 -6.78
N ALA A 275 25.08 -1.93 -6.39
CA ALA A 275 25.05 -0.51 -6.71
C ALA A 275 25.09 -0.27 -8.23
N ASP A 276 25.92 -1.00 -8.96
CA ASP A 276 25.99 -0.90 -10.42
C ASP A 276 24.68 -1.30 -11.09
N GLU A 277 24.00 -2.34 -10.58
CA GLU A 277 22.69 -2.75 -11.10
C GLU A 277 21.55 -1.80 -10.75
N LEU A 278 21.60 -1.16 -9.57
CA LEU A 278 20.66 -0.07 -9.28
C LEU A 278 20.90 1.12 -10.21
N ARG A 279 22.15 1.51 -10.47
CA ARG A 279 22.46 2.62 -11.39
C ARG A 279 22.01 2.31 -12.82
N SER A 280 22.22 1.08 -13.31
CA SER A 280 21.81 0.67 -14.66
C SER A 280 20.29 0.77 -14.86
N THR A 281 19.52 0.63 -13.78
CA THR A 281 18.05 0.75 -13.76
C THR A 281 17.55 2.13 -13.35
N GLY A 282 18.44 3.13 -13.23
CA GLY A 282 18.08 4.50 -12.88
C GLY A 282 17.67 4.67 -11.41
N VAL A 283 18.29 3.93 -10.50
CA VAL A 283 18.13 4.04 -9.05
C VAL A 283 19.45 4.48 -8.43
N ASP A 284 19.40 5.45 -7.53
CA ASP A 284 20.58 5.91 -6.79
C ASP A 284 20.85 4.94 -5.61
N PRO A 285 22.01 4.25 -5.56
CA PRO A 285 22.35 3.36 -4.44
C PRO A 285 22.45 4.07 -3.09
N SER A 286 22.74 5.37 -3.07
CA SER A 286 22.78 6.17 -1.84
C SER A 286 21.38 6.50 -1.31
N ALA A 287 20.38 6.50 -2.21
CA ALA A 287 18.98 6.78 -1.93
C ALA A 287 18.07 5.82 -2.72
N PRO A 288 18.11 4.50 -2.45
CA PRO A 288 17.44 3.49 -3.27
C PRO A 288 15.92 3.55 -3.20
N HIS A 289 15.38 4.37 -2.30
CA HIS A 289 13.97 4.72 -2.22
C HIS A 289 13.52 5.73 -3.31
N ARG A 290 14.45 6.27 -4.11
CA ARG A 290 14.19 7.24 -5.18
C ARG A 290 14.67 6.72 -6.54
N GLY A 291 14.08 7.23 -7.61
CA GLY A 291 14.67 7.14 -8.96
C GLY A 291 15.68 8.26 -9.18
N THR A 292 16.68 8.04 -10.03
CA THR A 292 17.64 9.09 -10.45
C THR A 292 17.00 10.16 -11.33
N ARG A 293 15.87 9.83 -11.97
CA ARG A 293 15.04 10.76 -12.76
C ARG A 293 14.03 11.54 -11.91
N ALA A 294 14.25 11.65 -10.59
CA ALA A 294 13.39 12.45 -9.73
C ALA A 294 13.24 13.85 -10.34
N THR A 295 12.02 14.10 -10.81
CA THR A 295 11.64 15.23 -11.64
C THR A 295 11.82 16.49 -10.81
N GLU A 296 12.56 17.45 -11.33
CA GLU A 296 12.67 18.81 -10.83
C GLU A 296 11.28 19.35 -10.46
N SER A 297 10.95 19.38 -9.17
CA SER A 297 9.87 20.15 -8.55
C SER A 297 9.92 19.92 -7.03
N ALA A 298 10.79 20.68 -6.37
CA ALA A 298 10.75 20.93 -4.93
C ALA A 298 9.55 21.80 -4.56
#